data_AF-T5A6Z5-F1
#
_entry.id   AF-T5A6Z5-F1
#
_cell.length_a   1.000
_cell.length_b   1.000
_cell.length_c   1.000
_cell.angle_alpha   90.00
_cell.angle_beta   90.00
_cell.angle_gamma   90.00
#
_symmetry.space_group_name_H-M   'P 1'
#
loop_
_entity.id
_entity.type
_entity.pdbx_description
1 polymer ?
#
loop_
_entity_poly.entity_id
_entity_poly.type
_entity_poly.pdbx_seq_one_letter_code
_entity_poly.pdbx_strand_id
1 'polypeptide(L)'
;MVYYIDRLCALYQDFTINTLTVHRFLITAATVAAKGLSDSFWNNTTYARVGGVRVAELKLLELEFLYRVDWKIVPNPEVLVAYYRGLVERTPGYALDTDELSEDDMVDDDDDEQPVGLSDG
;
A
#
# COMPACT_ATOMS: atom_id res chain seq x y z
N MET A 1 0.23 6.00 2.25
CA MET A 1 0.77 6.85 3.35
C MET A 1 -0.28 7.19 4.39
N VAL A 2 -1.44 7.73 4.02
CA VAL A 2 -2.54 8.06 4.96
C VAL A 2 -2.92 6.87 5.85
N TYR A 3 -3.12 5.67 5.26
CA TYR A 3 -3.35 4.44 6.03
C TYR A 3 -2.30 4.19 7.13
N TYR A 4 -1.01 4.40 6.84
CA TYR A 4 0.06 4.18 7.81
C TYR A 4 0.10 5.24 8.91
N ILE A 5 -0.36 6.47 8.63
CA ILE A 5 -0.50 7.51 9.65
C ILE A 5 -1.52 7.04 10.67
N ASP A 6 -2.73 6.72 10.21
CA ASP A 6 -3.83 6.31 11.09
C ASP A 6 -3.51 5.01 11.82
N ARG A 7 -2.91 4.04 11.13
CA ARG A 7 -2.49 2.78 11.73
C ARG A 7 -1.46 2.98 12.84
N LEU A 8 -0.43 3.80 12.61
CA LEU A 8 0.61 4.04 13.58
C LEU A 8 0.09 4.84 14.77
N CYS A 9 -0.67 5.91 14.54
CA CYS A 9 -1.28 6.71 15.61
C CYS A 9 -2.27 5.89 16.44
N ALA A 10 -3.03 4.99 15.83
CA ALA A 10 -3.95 4.11 16.54
C ALA A 10 -3.22 3.12 17.46
N LEU A 11 -2.11 2.54 17.01
CA LEU A 11 -1.37 1.52 17.76
C LEU A 11 -0.30 2.11 18.69
N TYR A 12 0.13 3.35 18.46
CA TYR A 12 1.12 4.04 19.26
C TYR A 12 0.64 5.46 19.61
N GLN A 13 -0.09 5.55 20.73
CA GLN A 13 -0.77 6.78 21.16
C GLN A 13 0.18 7.95 21.48
N ASP A 14 1.44 7.68 21.88
CA ASP A 14 2.43 8.75 22.12
C ASP A 14 3.01 9.34 20.83
N PHE A 15 2.73 8.72 19.68
CA PHE A 15 3.16 9.23 18.39
C PHE A 15 2.10 10.16 17.81
N THR A 16 2.54 11.35 17.40
CA THR A 16 1.70 12.32 16.70
C THR A 16 2.42 12.81 15.45
N ILE A 17 1.71 12.86 14.32
CA ILE A 17 2.22 13.48 13.10
C ILE A 17 2.21 14.99 13.25
N ASN A 18 3.38 15.60 13.11
CA ASN A 18 3.58 17.04 13.10
C ASN A 18 4.83 17.38 12.27
N THR A 19 5.19 18.67 12.19
CA THR A 19 6.33 19.15 11.40
C THR A 19 7.69 18.57 11.84
N LEU A 20 7.81 18.06 13.06
CA LEU A 20 9.04 17.45 13.59
C LEU A 20 9.12 15.93 13.33
N THR A 21 7.97 15.25 13.18
CA THR A 21 7.91 13.78 13.03
C THR A 21 7.65 13.33 11.59
N VAL A 22 6.97 14.14 10.79
CA VAL A 22 6.46 13.75 9.46
C VAL A 22 7.55 13.31 8.49
N HIS A 23 8.71 13.97 8.48
CA HIS A 23 9.80 13.64 7.56
C HIS A 23 10.32 12.21 7.78
N ARG A 24 10.67 11.89 9.04
CA ARG A 24 11.18 10.57 9.43
C ARG A 24 10.10 9.51 9.22
N PHE A 25 8.86 9.82 9.56
CA PHE A 25 7.74 8.93 9.29
C PHE A 25 7.60 8.60 7.81
N LEU A 26 7.59 9.61 6.92
CA LEU A 26 7.36 9.40 5.49
C LEU A 26 8.42 8.51 4.87
N ILE A 27 9.71 8.78 5.13
CA ILE A 27 10.78 7.94 4.56
C ILE A 27 10.70 6.50 5.09
N THR A 28 10.44 6.32 6.38
CA THR A 28 10.33 4.99 6.99
C THR A 28 9.13 4.21 6.47
N ALA A 29 7.93 4.81 6.47
CA ALA A 29 6.73 4.17 5.97
C ALA A 29 6.83 3.84 4.47
N ALA A 30 7.43 4.71 3.67
CA ALA A 30 7.68 4.45 2.25
C ALA A 30 8.68 3.29 2.03
N THR A 31 9.77 3.24 2.79
CA THR A 31 10.73 2.12 2.72
C THR A 31 10.07 0.80 3.11
N VAL A 32 9.33 0.75 4.22
CA VAL A 32 8.62 -0.45 4.68
C VAL A 32 7.58 -0.90 3.64
N ALA A 33 6.77 0.03 3.13
CA ALA A 33 5.75 -0.28 2.14
C ALA A 33 6.34 -0.82 0.84
N ALA A 34 7.37 -0.16 0.31
CA ALA A 34 8.01 -0.60 -0.92
C ALA A 34 8.63 -2.01 -0.78
N LYS A 35 9.31 -2.28 0.33
CA LYS A 35 9.92 -3.61 0.57
C LYS A 35 8.88 -4.69 0.89
N GLY A 36 7.77 -4.33 1.51
CA GLY A 36 6.74 -5.27 1.97
C GLY A 36 5.64 -5.55 0.96
N LEU A 37 5.38 -4.63 0.02
CA LEU A 37 4.23 -4.67 -0.88
C LEU A 37 4.59 -4.62 -2.37
N SER A 38 5.84 -4.34 -2.74
CA SER A 38 6.25 -4.22 -4.14
C SER A 38 7.24 -5.32 -4.53
N ASP A 39 7.08 -5.87 -5.74
CA ASP A 39 8.00 -6.88 -6.30
C ASP A 39 9.38 -6.29 -6.64
N SER A 40 9.45 -4.97 -6.82
CA SER A 40 10.68 -4.22 -7.07
C SER A 40 10.90 -3.19 -5.98
N PHE A 41 12.01 -3.32 -5.27
CA PHE A 41 12.39 -2.44 -4.16
C PHE A 41 13.91 -2.22 -4.10
N TRP A 42 14.32 -1.14 -3.42
CA TRP A 42 15.72 -0.81 -3.23
C TRP A 42 16.24 -1.21 -1.84
N ASN A 43 17.56 -1.16 -1.66
CA ASN A 43 18.15 -1.36 -0.33
C ASN A 43 18.03 -0.08 0.53
N ASN A 44 18.23 -0.24 1.85
CA ASN A 44 18.15 0.88 2.79
C ASN A 44 19.19 1.97 2.52
N THR A 45 20.32 1.66 1.86
CA THR A 45 21.31 2.68 1.48
C THR A 45 20.75 3.67 0.47
N THR A 46 20.02 3.17 -0.54
CA THR A 46 19.37 4.00 -1.56
C THR A 46 18.27 4.87 -0.94
N TYR A 47 17.37 4.27 -0.15
CA TYR A 47 16.31 5.02 0.52
C TYR A 47 16.86 6.07 1.48
N ALA A 48 17.85 5.71 2.31
CA ALA A 48 18.45 6.64 3.26
C ALA A 48 19.12 7.83 2.56
N ARG A 49 19.80 7.58 1.43
CA ARG A 49 20.43 8.64 0.61
C ARG A 49 19.38 9.62 0.07
N VAL A 50 18.27 9.12 -0.47
CA VAL A 50 17.18 9.95 -1.01
C VAL A 50 16.48 10.72 0.12
N GLY A 51 16.20 10.04 1.23
CA GLY A 51 15.55 10.65 2.40
C GLY A 51 16.46 11.50 3.28
N GLY A 52 17.74 11.69 2.93
CA GLY A 52 18.66 12.53 3.70
C GLY A 52 18.92 12.07 5.14
N VAL A 53 18.82 10.77 5.42
CA VAL A 53 19.04 10.18 6.75
C VAL A 53 20.21 9.21 6.75
N ARG A 54 20.77 8.92 7.93
CA ARG A 54 21.84 7.91 8.03
C ARG A 54 21.26 6.52 7.79
N VAL A 55 22.02 5.64 7.13
CA VAL A 55 21.56 4.26 6.86
C VAL A 55 21.23 3.50 8.15
N ALA A 56 22.06 3.65 9.19
CA ALA A 56 21.81 3.03 10.50
C ALA A 56 20.52 3.53 11.16
N GLU A 57 20.22 4.81 10.98
CA GLU A 57 19.00 5.43 11.48
C GLU A 57 17.77 4.92 10.74
N LEU A 58 17.81 4.83 9.41
CA LEU A 58 16.70 4.26 8.63
C LEU A 58 16.43 2.80 9.01
N LYS A 59 17.47 1.99 9.23
CA LYS A 59 17.33 0.60 9.70
C LYS A 59 16.61 0.53 11.04
N LEU A 60 16.98 1.40 11.99
CA LEU A 60 16.34 1.44 13.31
C LEU A 60 14.89 1.90 13.19
N LEU A 61 14.63 2.93 12.40
CA LEU A 61 13.27 3.43 12.19
C LEU A 61 12.38 2.38 11.49
N GLU A 62 12.91 1.65 10.51
CA GLU A 62 12.19 0.55 9.84
C GLU A 62 11.75 -0.52 10.85
N LEU A 63 12.68 -0.95 11.70
CA LEU A 63 12.40 -1.96 12.72
C LEU A 63 11.39 -1.46 13.76
N GLU A 64 11.60 -0.24 14.27
CA GLU A 64 10.69 0.39 15.23
C GLU A 64 9.28 0.50 14.65
N PHE A 65 9.15 0.99 13.41
CA PHE A 65 7.86 1.11 12.73
C PHE A 65 7.16 -0.25 12.62
N LEU A 66 7.85 -1.29 12.19
CA LEU A 66 7.30 -2.65 12.06
C LEU A 66 6.81 -3.20 13.41
N TYR A 67 7.55 -2.98 14.50
CA TYR A 67 7.09 -3.34 15.84
C TYR A 67 5.84 -2.57 16.26
N ARG A 68 5.80 -1.24 16.04
CA ARG A 68 4.66 -0.40 16.42
C ARG A 68 3.38 -0.75 15.66
N VAL A 69 3.49 -1.26 14.44
CA VAL A 69 2.33 -1.69 13.64
C VAL A 69 2.04 -3.19 13.72
N ASP A 70 2.71 -3.91 14.63
CA ASP A 70 2.56 -5.36 14.82
C ASP A 70 2.77 -6.15 13.51
N TRP A 71 3.73 -5.71 12.69
CA TRP A 71 4.04 -6.28 11.37
C TRP A 71 2.86 -6.32 10.36
N LYS A 72 1.70 -5.75 10.73
CA LYS A 72 0.47 -5.71 9.92
C LYS A 72 0.50 -4.52 8.97
N ILE A 73 1.36 -4.62 7.96
CA ILE A 73 1.60 -3.54 6.99
C ILE A 73 0.77 -3.65 5.71
N VAL A 74 0.11 -4.78 5.46
CA VAL A 74 -0.78 -4.99 4.30
C VAL A 74 -2.15 -4.39 4.61
N PRO A 75 -2.57 -3.32 3.92
CA PRO A 75 -3.90 -2.76 4.09
C PRO A 75 -4.96 -3.60 3.38
N ASN A 76 -6.18 -3.59 3.91
CA ASN A 76 -7.33 -4.16 3.20
C ASN A 76 -7.71 -3.24 2.01
N PRO A 77 -7.98 -3.75 0.79
CA PRO A 77 -8.28 -2.90 -0.37
C PRO A 77 -9.46 -1.95 -0.15
N GLU A 78 -10.53 -2.39 0.51
CA GLU A 78 -11.71 -1.56 0.76
C GLU A 78 -11.38 -0.38 1.67
N VAL A 79 -10.44 -0.56 2.61
CA VAL A 79 -9.96 0.50 3.49
C VAL A 79 -9.18 1.55 2.68
N LEU A 80 -8.33 1.12 1.74
CA LEU A 80 -7.61 2.06 0.87
C LEU A 80 -8.57 2.87 -0.01
N VAL A 81 -9.58 2.22 -0.60
CA VAL A 81 -10.62 2.89 -1.38
C VAL A 81 -11.36 3.92 -0.52
N ALA A 82 -11.73 3.56 0.71
CA ALA A 82 -12.39 4.49 1.63
C ALA A 82 -11.52 5.72 1.95
N TYR A 83 -10.22 5.55 2.18
CA TYR A 83 -9.29 6.68 2.36
C TYR A 83 -9.22 7.58 1.14
N TYR A 84 -9.17 7.00 -0.06
CA TYR A 84 -9.14 7.76 -1.31
C TYR A 84 -10.43 8.55 -1.53
N ARG A 85 -11.59 7.91 -1.37
CA ARG A 85 -12.91 8.57 -1.45
C ARG A 85 -13.00 9.76 -0.49
N GLY A 86 -12.68 9.55 0.78
CA GLY A 86 -12.72 10.61 1.77
C GLY A 86 -11.74 11.76 1.48
N LEU A 87 -10.61 11.51 0.81
CA LEU A 87 -9.69 12.56 0.40
C LEU A 87 -10.26 13.41 -0.75
N VAL A 88 -10.89 12.76 -1.73
CA VAL A 88 -11.54 13.45 -2.87
C VAL A 88 -12.71 14.30 -2.38
N GLU A 89 -13.58 13.76 -1.53
CA GLU A 89 -14.73 14.48 -0.96
C GLU A 89 -14.35 15.77 -0.21
N ARG A 90 -13.17 15.80 0.41
CA ARG A 90 -12.66 16.96 1.15
C ARG A 90 -11.92 17.97 0.29
N THR A 91 -11.69 17.68 -0.99
CA THR A 91 -10.87 18.52 -1.87
C THR A 91 -11.71 19.02 -3.05
N PRO A 92 -12.22 20.27 -2.99
CA PRO A 92 -13.01 20.84 -4.09
C PRO A 92 -12.25 20.80 -5.42
N GLY A 93 -12.94 20.43 -6.50
CA GLY A 93 -12.36 20.36 -7.84
C GLY A 93 -11.82 18.98 -8.25
N TYR A 94 -11.89 17.98 -7.36
CA TYR A 94 -11.62 16.59 -7.70
C TYR A 94 -12.94 15.79 -7.68
N ALA A 95 -13.11 14.89 -8.64
CA ALA A 95 -14.20 13.93 -8.70
C ALA A 95 -13.61 12.53 -8.94
N LEU A 96 -14.29 11.51 -8.43
CA LEU A 96 -13.99 10.14 -8.80
C LEU A 96 -14.66 9.87 -10.13
N ASP A 97 -13.92 9.32 -11.09
CA ASP A 97 -14.55 8.70 -12.26
C ASP A 97 -15.39 7.53 -11.74
N THR A 98 -16.71 7.68 -11.89
CA THR A 98 -17.64 6.59 -11.64
C THR A 98 -17.60 5.69 -12.86
N ASP A 99 -16.58 4.84 -12.96
CA ASP A 99 -16.63 3.72 -13.88
C ASP A 99 -17.71 2.77 -13.35
N GLU A 100 -18.92 2.90 -13.89
CA GLU A 100 -19.75 1.73 -14.12
C GLU A 100 -18.84 0.72 -14.79
N LEU A 101 -18.66 -0.46 -14.19
CA LEU A 101 -17.98 -1.58 -14.83
C LEU A 101 -18.56 -1.71 -16.24
N SER A 102 -17.80 -1.32 -17.27
CA SER A 102 -18.23 -1.51 -18.64
C SER A 102 -18.38 -3.01 -18.84
N GLU A 103 -19.50 -3.43 -19.44
CA GLU A 103 -19.81 -4.83 -19.77
C GLU A 103 -18.70 -5.52 -20.59
N ASP A 104 -17.75 -4.76 -21.16
CA ASP A 104 -16.59 -5.20 -21.93
C ASP A 104 -15.47 -5.91 -21.11
N ASP A 105 -15.44 -5.80 -19.77
CA ASP A 105 -14.43 -6.50 -18.94
C ASP A 105 -14.86 -7.95 -18.57
N MET A 106 -16.02 -8.41 -19.05
CA MET A 106 -16.39 -9.82 -18.99
C MET A 106 -15.55 -10.59 -20.01
N VAL A 107 -14.37 -11.05 -19.60
CA VAL A 107 -13.59 -12.02 -20.37
C VAL A 107 -14.46 -13.27 -20.52
N ASP A 108 -14.93 -13.52 -21.75
CA ASP A 108 -15.56 -14.79 -22.16
C ASP A 108 -14.54 -15.92 -21.90
N ASP A 109 -14.75 -16.66 -20.81
CA ASP A 109 -14.08 -17.91 -20.52
C ASP A 109 -14.79 -19.02 -21.33
N ASP A 110 -14.74 -18.91 -22.68
CA ASP A 110 -15.07 -20.01 -23.59
C ASP A 110 -13.83 -20.92 -23.66
N ASP A 111 -13.62 -21.69 -22.59
CA ASP A 111 -12.65 -22.79 -22.59
C ASP A 111 -13.28 -24.03 -23.25
N ASP A 112 -12.66 -24.42 -24.37
CA ASP A 112 -12.90 -25.58 -25.23
C ASP A 112 -13.31 -26.88 -24.50
N GLU A 113 -14.57 -27.31 -24.63
CA GLU A 113 -14.92 -28.73 -24.49
C GLU A 113 -14.52 -29.49 -25.77
N GLN A 114 -13.33 -30.10 -25.77
CA GLN A 114 -12.99 -31.11 -26.78
C GLN A 114 -13.88 -32.36 -26.60
N PRO A 115 -14.49 -32.90 -27.66
CA PRO A 115 -15.30 -34.11 -27.55
C PRO A 115 -14.38 -35.31 -27.30
N VAL A 116 -14.57 -35.95 -26.13
CA VAL A 116 -13.95 -37.22 -25.77
C VAL A 116 -14.35 -38.27 -26.81
N GLY A 117 -13.35 -38.84 -27.49
CA GLY A 117 -13.55 -39.85 -28.53
C GLY A 117 -14.28 -41.09 -28.02
N LEU A 118 -15.36 -41.46 -28.70
CA LEU A 118 -15.84 -42.84 -28.70
C LEU A 118 -15.03 -43.62 -29.75
N SER A 119 -14.08 -44.45 -29.29
CA SER A 119 -13.62 -45.61 -30.06
C SER A 119 -14.36 -46.84 -29.57
N ASP A 120 -15.32 -47.30 -30.37
CA ASP A 120 -15.94 -48.62 -30.27
C ASP A 120 -15.45 -49.42 -31.48
N GLY A 121 -14.82 -50.57 -31.27
CA GLY A 121 -14.32 -51.47 -32.34
C GLY A 121 -12.90 -51.97 -32.16
#